data_AF-A0A2N1M4R2-F1
#
_entry.id   AF-A0A2N1M4R2-F1
#
_cell.length_a   1.000
_cell.length_b   1.000
_cell.length_c   1.000
_cell.angle_alpha   90.00
_cell.angle_beta   90.00
_cell.angle_gamma   90.00
#
_symmetry.space_group_name_H-M   'P 1'
#
loop_
_entity.id
_entity.type
_entity.pdbx_description
1 polymer ?
#
loop_
_entity_poly.entity_id
_entity_poly.type
_entity_poly.pdbx_seq_one_letter_code
_entity_poly.pdbx_strand_id
1 'polypeptide(L)'
;MLPTLTTLQQRKPYLYSPDWLCPQCNSAPEDLNHLWTCPYILPELNPCLTHRSEVVKFRDSCLCSFLSLKPLDSTFHTGFSALDCWDYEPSPSCLWLTRGLIPAHLMTFLNRYFPLSVIYKTISPLLNDFQIKLYGEIWLCQNVLFHA
;
A
#
# COMPACT_ATOMS: atom_id res chain seq x y z
N MET A 1 1.01 5.33 9.41
CA MET A 1 1.40 3.90 9.43
C MET A 1 0.16 3.09 9.76
N LEU A 2 -0.10 2.08 8.95
CA LEU A 2 -1.25 1.19 9.04
C LEU A 2 -1.22 0.37 10.35
N PRO A 3 -2.19 0.53 11.30
CA PRO A 3 -2.11 -0.12 12.60
C PRO A 3 -2.80 -1.50 12.57
N THR A 4 -2.02 -2.56 12.62
CA THR A 4 -2.50 -3.93 12.86
C THR A 4 -3.00 -4.09 14.30
N LEU A 5 -3.83 -5.10 14.59
CA LEU A 5 -4.26 -5.38 15.98
C LEU A 5 -3.07 -5.50 16.94
N THR A 6 -2.03 -6.23 16.54
CA THR A 6 -0.77 -6.36 17.31
C THR A 6 -0.11 -5.01 17.62
N THR A 7 -0.15 -4.06 16.68
CA THR A 7 0.35 -2.70 16.88
C THR A 7 -0.55 -1.92 17.85
N LEU A 8 -1.86 -2.12 17.78
CA LEU A 8 -2.84 -1.48 18.66
C LEU A 8 -2.73 -1.99 20.11
N GLN A 9 -2.59 -3.31 20.29
CA GLN A 9 -2.34 -3.96 21.59
C GLN A 9 -1.09 -3.40 22.27
N GLN A 10 0.00 -3.17 21.52
CA GLN A 10 1.22 -2.56 22.05
C GLN A 10 1.06 -1.09 22.45
N ARG A 11 0.36 -0.31 21.63
CA ARG A 11 0.21 1.15 21.84
C ARG A 11 -0.87 1.51 22.86
N LYS A 12 -1.89 0.67 22.98
CA LYS A 12 -3.13 0.91 23.73
C LYS A 12 -3.60 -0.39 24.42
N PRO A 13 -2.77 -1.02 25.28
CA PRO A 13 -3.11 -2.31 25.92
C PRO A 13 -4.33 -2.25 26.83
N TYR A 14 -4.73 -1.05 27.27
CA TYR A 14 -5.93 -0.82 28.07
C TYR A 14 -7.23 -0.79 27.24
N LEU A 15 -7.15 -0.69 25.91
CA LEU A 15 -8.29 -0.75 24.99
C LEU A 15 -8.35 -2.06 24.20
N TYR A 16 -7.19 -2.65 23.90
CA TYR A 16 -7.08 -3.86 23.08
C TYR A 16 -6.42 -4.96 23.91
N SER A 17 -7.19 -5.99 24.26
CA SER A 17 -6.68 -7.12 25.05
C SER A 17 -5.58 -7.86 24.28
N PRO A 18 -4.48 -8.27 24.93
CA PRO A 18 -3.45 -9.10 24.31
C PRO A 18 -3.98 -10.48 23.87
N ASP A 19 -5.10 -10.94 24.42
CA ASP A 19 -5.73 -12.22 24.06
C ASP A 19 -6.55 -12.14 22.77
N TRP A 20 -6.82 -10.93 22.26
CA TRP A 20 -7.54 -10.77 21.00
C TRP A 20 -6.70 -11.25 19.83
N LEU A 21 -7.28 -12.15 19.05
CA LEU A 21 -6.72 -12.68 17.81
C LEU A 21 -7.30 -11.92 16.62
N CYS A 22 -6.86 -12.26 15.40
CA CYS A 22 -7.42 -11.70 14.18
C CYS A 22 -8.95 -11.86 14.19
N PRO A 23 -9.72 -10.77 14.01
CA PRO A 23 -11.17 -10.81 14.13
C PRO A 23 -11.85 -11.60 12.99
N GLN A 24 -11.11 -11.91 11.92
CA GLN A 24 -11.64 -12.71 10.81
C GLN A 24 -11.49 -14.22 11.04
N CYS A 25 -10.34 -14.69 11.56
CA CYS A 25 -10.09 -16.13 11.73
C CYS A 25 -10.09 -16.61 13.18
N ASN A 26 -9.94 -15.70 14.14
CA ASN A 26 -9.79 -15.97 15.57
C ASN A 26 -8.74 -17.07 15.89
N SER A 27 -7.69 -17.18 15.07
CA SER A 27 -6.75 -18.31 15.12
C SER A 27 -5.28 -17.89 15.31
N ALA A 28 -4.94 -16.65 14.98
CA ALA A 28 -3.58 -16.12 15.12
C ALA A 28 -3.61 -14.61 15.42
N PRO A 29 -2.55 -14.03 16.00
CA PRO A 29 -2.41 -12.59 16.12
C PRO A 29 -2.44 -11.93 14.74
N GLU A 30 -3.16 -10.83 14.61
CA GLU A 30 -3.14 -10.04 13.37
C GLU A 30 -1.92 -9.12 13.37
N ASP A 31 -0.83 -9.60 12.79
CA ASP A 31 0.30 -8.80 12.36
C ASP A 31 0.18 -8.37 10.90
N LEU A 32 1.20 -7.67 10.40
CA LEU A 32 1.16 -7.16 9.03
C LEU A 32 1.10 -8.29 8.01
N ASN A 33 1.70 -9.45 8.28
CA ASN A 33 1.67 -10.57 7.34
C ASN A 33 0.29 -11.23 7.36
N HIS A 34 -0.22 -11.52 8.56
CA HIS A 34 -1.53 -12.16 8.73
C HIS A 34 -2.67 -11.34 8.12
N LEU A 35 -2.57 -10.00 8.17
CA LEU A 35 -3.47 -9.09 7.49
C LEU A 35 -3.70 -9.43 6.01
N TRP A 36 -2.64 -9.82 5.31
CA TRP A 36 -2.65 -10.11 3.89
C TRP A 36 -2.92 -11.60 3.60
N THR A 37 -2.58 -12.48 4.52
CA THR A 37 -2.59 -13.94 4.31
C THR A 37 -3.65 -14.69 5.11
N CYS A 38 -4.53 -13.99 5.84
CA CYS A 38 -5.57 -14.64 6.64
C CYS A 38 -6.47 -15.52 5.75
N PRO A 39 -6.67 -16.81 6.08
CA PRO A 39 -7.43 -17.73 5.22
C PRO A 39 -8.94 -17.49 5.27
N TYR A 40 -9.44 -16.74 6.26
CA TYR A 40 -10.85 -16.43 6.47
C TYR A 40 -11.21 -15.00 6.04
N ILE A 41 -10.39 -14.39 5.17
CA ILE A 41 -10.68 -13.08 4.61
C ILE A 41 -11.99 -13.12 3.83
N LEU A 42 -12.97 -12.36 4.31
CA LEU A 42 -14.19 -12.09 3.56
C LEU A 42 -13.81 -11.41 2.23
N PRO A 43 -14.28 -11.89 1.07
CA PRO A 43 -13.90 -11.32 -0.22
C PRO A 43 -14.09 -9.80 -0.32
N GLU A 44 -15.15 -9.28 0.30
CA GLU A 44 -15.50 -7.86 0.34
C GLU A 44 -14.55 -7.03 1.21
N LEU A 45 -13.90 -7.65 2.19
CA LEU A 45 -12.95 -7.01 3.11
C LEU A 45 -11.51 -7.36 2.77
N ASN A 46 -11.25 -7.93 1.60
CA ASN A 46 -9.96 -8.49 1.25
C ASN A 46 -8.91 -7.38 1.06
N PRO A 47 -7.96 -7.23 2.01
CA PRO A 47 -6.98 -6.15 1.93
C PRO A 47 -6.10 -6.30 0.70
N CYS A 48 -5.76 -7.53 0.29
CA CYS A 48 -4.94 -7.81 -0.88
C CYS A 48 -5.61 -7.37 -2.18
N LEU A 49 -6.93 -7.60 -2.34
CA LEU A 49 -7.65 -7.16 -3.54
C LEU A 49 -7.71 -5.64 -3.63
N THR A 50 -8.02 -4.97 -2.52
CA THR A 50 -8.03 -3.51 -2.43
C THR A 50 -6.63 -2.96 -2.71
N HIS A 51 -5.61 -3.48 -2.05
CA HIS A 51 -4.21 -3.07 -2.25
C HIS A 51 -3.79 -3.22 -3.72
N ARG A 52 -4.06 -4.36 -4.33
CA ARG A 52 -3.76 -4.61 -5.76
C ARG A 52 -4.44 -3.59 -6.66
N SER A 53 -5.73 -3.34 -6.46
CA SER A 53 -6.48 -2.33 -7.22
C SER A 53 -5.85 -0.94 -7.10
N GLU A 54 -5.54 -0.53 -5.87
CA GLU A 54 -4.99 0.80 -5.63
C GLU A 54 -3.54 0.95 -6.12
N VAL A 55 -2.71 -0.09 -6.07
CA VAL A 55 -1.36 -0.08 -6.65
C VAL A 55 -1.42 0.09 -8.16
N VAL A 56 -2.33 -0.62 -8.84
CA VAL A 56 -2.54 -0.48 -10.28
C VAL A 56 -2.97 0.95 -10.64
N LYS A 57 -3.95 1.51 -9.92
CA LYS A 57 -4.40 2.90 -10.13
C LYS A 57 -3.25 3.89 -9.91
N PHE A 58 -2.51 3.76 -8.82
CA PHE A 58 -1.38 4.63 -8.49
C PHE A 58 -0.29 4.56 -9.57
N ARG A 59 0.08 3.35 -10.02
CA ARG A 59 1.02 3.13 -11.12
C ARG A 59 0.56 3.82 -12.40
N ASP A 60 -0.70 3.61 -12.80
CA ASP A 60 -1.24 4.13 -14.04
C ASP A 60 -1.36 5.66 -13.99
N SER A 61 -1.77 6.23 -12.85
CA SER A 61 -1.78 7.68 -12.62
C SER A 61 -0.37 8.27 -12.66
N CYS A 62 0.63 7.59 -12.09
CA CYS A 62 2.03 8.02 -12.18
C CYS A 62 2.49 8.02 -13.63
N LEU A 63 2.26 6.92 -14.36
CA LEU A 63 2.65 6.78 -15.75
C LEU A 63 2.04 7.89 -16.62
N CYS A 64 0.72 8.08 -16.55
CA CYS A 64 0.02 9.16 -17.26
C CYS A 64 0.57 10.55 -16.91
N SER A 65 0.86 10.80 -15.63
CA SER A 65 1.38 12.09 -15.18
C SER A 65 2.79 12.37 -15.66
N PHE A 66 3.65 11.36 -15.75
CA PHE A 66 5.01 11.56 -16.30
C PHE A 66 5.00 11.72 -17.82
N LEU A 67 4.14 10.98 -18.53
CA LEU A 67 4.02 11.09 -20.00
C LEU A 67 3.41 12.43 -20.43
N SER A 68 2.56 13.05 -19.61
CA SER A 68 2.01 14.38 -19.90
C SER A 68 3.03 15.50 -19.76
N LEU A 69 4.08 15.32 -18.95
CA LEU A 69 5.16 16.29 -18.78
C LEU A 69 6.13 16.31 -19.95
N LYS A 70 6.41 15.15 -20.54
CA LYS A 70 7.31 15.00 -21.67
C LYS A 70 7.00 13.70 -22.42
N PRO A 71 7.00 13.70 -23.76
CA PRO A 71 6.95 12.47 -24.53
C PRO A 71 8.14 11.56 -24.20
N LEU A 72 7.86 10.33 -23.77
CA LEU A 72 8.86 9.30 -23.50
C LEU A 72 8.64 8.13 -24.44
N ASP A 73 9.71 7.38 -24.70
CA ASP A 73 9.72 6.26 -25.63
C ASP A 73 9.26 4.95 -24.97
N SER A 74 9.20 3.89 -25.77
CA SER A 74 8.83 2.56 -25.29
C SER A 74 9.77 2.02 -24.20
N THR A 75 11.03 2.45 -24.17
CA THR A 75 11.99 2.02 -23.13
C THR A 75 11.60 2.52 -21.74
N PHE A 76 11.07 3.74 -21.64
CA PHE A 76 10.51 4.23 -20.39
C PHE A 76 9.29 3.41 -19.98
N HIS A 77 8.34 3.16 -20.89
CA HIS A 77 7.11 2.42 -20.58
C HIS A 77 7.40 1.01 -20.04
N THR A 78 8.28 0.27 -20.73
CA THR A 78 8.64 -1.10 -20.34
C THR A 78 9.44 -1.09 -19.04
N GLY A 79 10.43 -0.21 -18.91
CA GLY A 79 11.25 -0.08 -17.71
C GLY A 79 10.44 0.34 -16.48
N PHE A 80 9.50 1.27 -16.64
CA PHE A 80 8.60 1.70 -15.57
C PHE A 80 7.69 0.57 -15.14
N SER A 81 7.05 -0.13 -16.08
CA SER A 81 6.11 -1.21 -15.77
C SER A 81 6.77 -2.43 -15.14
N ALA A 82 8.07 -2.63 -15.39
CA ALA A 82 8.86 -3.74 -14.86
C ALA A 82 9.41 -3.50 -13.44
N LEU A 83 9.14 -2.34 -12.81
CA LEU A 83 9.63 -2.08 -11.45
C LEU A 83 8.92 -2.96 -10.41
N ASP A 84 9.70 -3.62 -9.56
CA ASP A 84 9.21 -4.52 -8.49
C ASP A 84 8.30 -3.86 -7.44
N CYS A 85 8.17 -2.53 -7.43
CA CYS A 85 7.25 -1.85 -6.51
C CYS A 85 5.79 -1.88 -6.98
N TRP A 86 5.55 -2.27 -8.24
CA TRP A 86 4.20 -2.45 -8.77
C TRP A 86 3.64 -3.83 -8.54
N ASP A 87 4.48 -4.74 -8.05
CA ASP A 87 3.98 -6.00 -7.57
C ASP A 87 2.98 -5.75 -6.43
N TYR A 88 2.04 -6.66 -6.30
CA TYR A 88 0.96 -6.62 -5.31
C TYR A 88 0.93 -7.90 -4.49
N GLU A 89 1.79 -8.88 -4.80
CA GLU A 89 2.06 -9.95 -3.86
C GLU A 89 2.73 -9.37 -2.61
N PRO A 90 2.44 -9.90 -1.41
CA PRO A 90 2.99 -9.42 -0.17
C PRO A 90 4.51 -9.67 -0.10
N SER A 91 5.28 -8.83 -0.78
CA SER A 91 6.72 -8.74 -0.71
C SER A 91 7.13 -7.45 0.01
N PRO A 92 8.33 -7.40 0.63
CA PRO A 92 8.77 -6.22 1.37
C PRO A 92 8.75 -4.91 0.57
N SER A 93 8.97 -4.96 -0.76
CA SER A 93 8.95 -3.80 -1.65
C SER A 93 7.54 -3.23 -1.84
N CYS A 94 6.52 -4.09 -1.95
CA CYS A 94 5.12 -3.70 -2.09
C CYS A 94 4.61 -3.02 -0.82
N LEU A 95 5.14 -3.45 0.33
CA LEU A 95 4.79 -2.89 1.63
C LEU A 95 5.35 -1.48 1.89
N TRP A 96 6.27 -0.99 1.05
CA TRP A 96 6.80 0.36 1.19
C TRP A 96 5.77 1.42 0.80
N LEU A 97 5.03 1.21 -0.29
CA LEU A 97 4.01 2.14 -0.75
C LEU A 97 2.87 2.26 0.28
N THR A 98 2.42 1.14 0.84
CA THR A 98 1.43 1.10 1.94
C THR A 98 1.92 1.85 3.18
N ARG A 99 3.24 1.94 3.40
CA ARG A 99 3.84 2.73 4.48
C ARG A 99 4.05 4.20 4.13
N GLY A 100 3.75 4.63 2.90
CA GLY A 100 4.03 5.98 2.42
C GLY A 100 5.46 6.23 2.01
N LEU A 101 6.24 5.17 1.83
CA LEU A 101 7.63 5.27 1.44
C LEU A 101 7.72 5.11 -0.07
N ILE A 102 8.43 6.03 -0.73
CA ILE A 102 8.73 5.91 -2.14
C ILE A 102 9.92 4.95 -2.30
N PRO A 103 9.77 3.84 -3.04
CA PRO A 103 10.84 2.88 -3.26
C PRO A 103 12.06 3.52 -3.93
N ALA A 104 13.26 3.17 -3.44
CA ALA A 104 14.51 3.73 -3.95
C ALA A 104 14.68 3.46 -5.45
N HIS A 105 14.36 2.24 -5.92
CA HIS A 105 14.45 1.87 -7.33
C HIS A 105 13.52 2.69 -8.24
N LEU A 106 12.32 3.04 -7.77
CA LEU A 106 11.41 3.94 -8.48
C LEU A 106 12.03 5.34 -8.62
N MET A 107 12.56 5.88 -7.52
CA MET A 107 13.25 7.18 -7.56
C MET A 107 14.46 7.16 -8.47
N THR A 108 15.31 6.13 -8.38
CA THR A 108 16.50 5.98 -9.23
C THR A 108 16.13 5.86 -10.71
N PHE A 109 15.06 5.13 -11.04
CA PHE A 109 14.56 5.02 -12.41
C PHE A 109 14.10 6.37 -12.95
N LEU A 110 13.23 7.07 -12.21
CA LEU A 110 12.67 8.35 -12.64
C LEU A 110 13.71 9.47 -12.74
N ASN A 111 14.73 9.46 -11.87
CA ASN A 111 15.80 10.46 -11.87
C ASN A 111 16.69 10.40 -13.13
N ARG A 112 16.57 9.36 -13.96
CA ARG A 112 17.20 9.29 -15.29
C ARG A 112 16.49 10.18 -16.32
N TYR A 113 15.22 10.51 -16.08
CA TYR A 113 14.35 11.20 -17.03
C TYR A 113 13.90 12.58 -16.55
N PHE A 114 13.79 12.78 -15.24
CA PHE A 114 13.23 13.98 -14.62
C PHE A 114 14.09 14.50 -13.47
N PRO A 115 14.13 15.83 -13.24
CA PRO A 115 14.70 16.39 -12.01
C PRO A 115 13.92 15.94 -10.78
N LEU A 116 14.61 15.79 -9.63
CA LEU A 116 14.00 15.40 -8.35
C LEU A 116 12.79 16.27 -7.98
N SER A 117 12.86 17.59 -8.19
CA SER A 117 11.76 18.51 -7.89
C SER A 117 10.47 18.17 -8.65
N VAL A 118 10.60 17.77 -9.92
CA VAL A 118 9.48 17.33 -10.76
C VAL A 118 8.93 16.00 -10.27
N ILE A 119 9.82 15.05 -9.96
CA ILE A 119 9.42 13.72 -9.46
C ILE A 119 8.59 13.85 -8.17
N TYR A 120 9.09 14.61 -7.19
CA TYR A 120 8.38 14.81 -5.93
C TYR A 120 7.06 15.55 -6.13
N LYS A 121 7.05 16.61 -6.96
CA LYS A 121 5.82 17.36 -7.24
C LYS A 121 4.74 16.49 -7.89
N THR A 122 5.13 15.54 -8.74
CA THR A 122 4.20 14.63 -9.41
C THR A 122 3.75 13.47 -8.53
N ILE A 123 4.67 12.81 -7.82
CA ILE A 123 4.35 11.60 -7.03
C ILE A 123 3.65 11.92 -5.72
N SER A 124 4.03 12.99 -5.03
CA SER A 124 3.52 13.27 -3.67
C SER A 124 1.99 13.32 -3.56
N PRO A 125 1.26 14.04 -4.44
CA PRO A 125 -0.20 14.04 -4.37
C PRO A 125 -0.80 12.66 -4.67
N LEU A 126 -0.28 11.96 -5.68
CA LEU A 126 -0.74 10.61 -6.04
C LEU A 126 -0.52 9.60 -4.91
N LEU A 127 0.62 9.71 -4.22
CA LEU A 127 0.94 8.87 -3.06
C LEU A 127 0.00 9.18 -1.90
N ASN A 128 -0.33 10.45 -1.68
CA ASN A 128 -1.27 10.86 -0.66
C ASN A 128 -2.68 10.28 -0.92
N ASP A 129 -3.17 10.40 -2.16
CA ASP A 129 -4.47 9.84 -2.57
C ASP A 129 -4.49 8.32 -2.38
N PHE A 130 -3.42 7.63 -2.79
CA PHE A 130 -3.24 6.19 -2.57
C PHE A 130 -3.32 5.84 -1.08
N GLN A 131 -2.61 6.57 -0.21
CA GLN A 131 -2.64 6.33 1.23
C GLN A 131 -4.01 6.58 1.85
N ILE A 132 -4.71 7.64 1.45
CA ILE A 132 -6.06 7.95 1.92
C ILE A 132 -7.00 6.82 1.54
N LYS A 133 -6.89 6.29 0.31
CA LYS A 133 -7.75 5.21 -0.17
C LYS A 133 -7.49 3.91 0.58
N LEU A 134 -6.22 3.54 0.80
CA LEU A 134 -5.89 2.39 1.63
C LEU A 134 -6.40 2.55 3.06
N TYR A 135 -6.27 3.75 3.64
CA TYR A 135 -6.81 4.06 4.96
C TYR A 135 -8.33 3.82 5.04
N GLY A 136 -9.08 4.37 4.08
CA GLY A 136 -10.53 4.25 4.04
C GLY A 136 -11.02 2.82 3.84
N GLU A 137 -10.45 2.10 2.87
CA GLU A 137 -11.01 0.82 2.39
C GLU A 137 -10.48 -0.39 3.15
N ILE A 138 -9.31 -0.29 3.79
CA ILE A 138 -8.75 -1.40 4.58
C ILE A 138 -8.94 -1.10 6.07
N TRP A 139 -8.47 0.06 6.53
CA TRP A 139 -8.32 0.30 7.97
C TRP A 139 -9.60 0.71 8.67
N LEU A 140 -10.42 1.58 8.08
CA LEU A 140 -11.72 1.88 8.66
C LEU A 140 -12.60 0.63 8.69
N CYS A 141 -12.59 -0.17 7.62
CA CYS A 141 -13.33 -1.43 7.55
C CYS A 141 -12.86 -2.43 8.62
N GLN A 142 -11.56 -2.56 8.85
CA GLN A 142 -11.03 -3.46 9.88
C GLN A 142 -11.27 -2.96 11.30
N ASN A 143 -11.20 -1.65 11.55
CA ASN A 143 -11.46 -1.11 12.88
C ASN A 143 -12.87 -1.43 13.40
N VAL A 144 -13.86 -1.54 12.50
CA VAL A 144 -15.21 -2.00 12.85
C VAL A 144 -15.17 -3.40 13.46
N LEU A 145 -14.26 -4.26 13.01
CA LEU A 145 -14.13 -5.64 13.49
C LEU A 145 -13.53 -5.72 14.91
N PHE A 146 -12.83 -4.69 15.39
CA PHE A 146 -12.26 -4.67 16.74
C PHE A 146 -13.23 -4.20 17.83
N HIS A 147 -14.43 -3.76 17.44
CA HIS A 147 -15.46 -3.26 18.35
C HIS A 147 -16.71 -4.15 18.39
N ALA A 148 -16.68 -5.30 17.71
CA ALA A 148 -17.78 -6.27 17.65
C ALA A 148 -17.71 -7.31 18.77
#